data_AF-A0A7K2ZQL4-F1
#
_entry.id   AF-A0A7K2ZQL4-F1
#
_cell.length_a   1.000
_cell.length_b   1.000
_cell.length_c   1.000
_cell.angle_alpha   90.00
_cell.angle_beta   90.00
_cell.angle_gamma   90.00
#
_symmetry.space_group_name_H-M   'P 1'
#
loop_
_entity.id
_entity.type
_entity.pdbx_description
1 polymer ?
#
loop_
_entity_poly.entity_id
_entity_poly.type
_entity_poly.pdbx_seq_one_letter_code
_entity_poly.pdbx_strand_id
1 'polypeptide(L)'
;VRGEFTLEAVADRTPEGPVRDGVRRAAGTPFTTEPWRAADLLGNGQRIRADDTVPFALWTAARHPGDLEAALWATAEGFGDVDTTCAITGGVVGAATGTAGAPEEWLRRREPLG
;
A
#
# COMPACT_ATOMS: atom_id res chain seq x y z
N VAL A 1 -3.03 -16.50 16.15
CA VAL A 1 -3.78 -15.23 16.03
C VAL A 1 -3.27 -14.51 14.79
N ARG A 2 -4.08 -14.32 13.74
CA ARG A 2 -3.73 -13.35 12.69
C ARG A 2 -3.90 -11.98 13.34
N GLY A 3 -2.80 -11.24 13.51
CA GLY A 3 -2.85 -9.89 14.09
C GLY A 3 -3.62 -8.95 13.16
N GLU A 4 -4.37 -8.02 13.72
CA GLU A 4 -5.01 -6.94 12.96
C GLU A 4 -3.91 -6.04 12.37
N PHE A 5 -4.03 -5.74 11.07
CA PHE A 5 -3.09 -4.87 10.37
C PHE A 5 -3.46 -3.40 10.65
N THR A 6 -2.61 -2.70 11.40
CA THR A 6 -2.69 -1.25 11.60
C THR A 6 -1.35 -0.60 11.31
N LEU A 7 -1.37 0.66 10.87
CA LEU A 7 -0.16 1.41 10.54
C LEU A 7 0.71 1.66 11.79
N GLU A 8 0.09 1.88 12.94
CA GLU A 8 0.76 2.04 14.23
C GLU A 8 1.52 0.76 14.61
N ALA A 9 0.89 -0.40 14.48
CA ALA A 9 1.54 -1.67 14.80
C ALA A 9 2.69 -1.98 13.83
N VAL A 10 2.59 -1.57 12.55
CA VAL A 10 3.71 -1.67 11.61
C VAL A 10 4.84 -0.72 12.01
N ALA A 11 4.54 0.53 12.34
CA ALA A 11 5.53 1.50 12.79
C ALA A 11 6.25 1.05 14.08
N ASP A 12 5.56 0.40 15.00
CA ASP A 12 6.16 -0.09 16.24
C ASP A 12 7.10 -1.28 16.05
N ARG A 13 6.91 -2.04 14.97
CA ARG A 13 7.79 -3.16 14.57
C ARG A 13 8.87 -2.76 13.57
N THR A 14 8.83 -1.53 13.06
CA THR A 14 9.84 -1.01 12.13
C THR A 14 10.99 -0.39 12.93
N PRO A 15 12.26 -0.73 12.63
CA PRO A 15 13.41 -0.09 13.28
C PRO A 15 13.37 1.43 13.14
N GLU A 16 13.99 2.14 14.10
CA GLU A 16 14.11 3.60 14.04
C GLU A 16 14.77 4.05 12.74
N GLY A 17 14.14 5.02 12.06
CA GLY A 17 14.63 5.58 10.82
C GLY A 17 13.52 6.13 9.92
N PRO A 18 13.89 6.62 8.72
CA PRO A 18 12.99 7.35 7.84
C PRO A 18 11.73 6.57 7.44
N VAL A 19 11.84 5.25 7.30
CA VAL A 19 10.68 4.39 7.01
C VAL A 19 9.69 4.40 8.16
N ARG A 20 10.14 4.19 9.41
CA ARG A 20 9.28 4.23 10.60
C ARG A 20 8.57 5.57 10.73
N ASP A 21 9.30 6.67 10.52
CA ASP A 21 8.74 8.02 10.55
C ASP A 21 7.68 8.20 9.45
N GLY A 22 7.96 7.71 8.25
CA GLY A 22 7.00 7.68 7.15
C GLY A 22 5.72 6.90 7.49
N VAL A 23 5.84 5.70 8.05
CA VAL A 23 4.66 4.91 8.45
C VAL A 23 3.86 5.61 9.56
N ARG A 24 4.52 6.32 10.50
CA ARG A 24 3.81 7.16 11.49
C ARG A 24 3.08 8.33 10.84
N ARG A 25 3.66 8.98 9.83
CA ARG A 25 2.94 10.01 9.05
C ARG A 25 1.74 9.42 8.32
N ALA A 26 1.90 8.21 7.75
CA ALA A 26 0.80 7.49 7.12
C ALA A 26 -0.34 7.23 8.12
N ALA A 27 -0.03 6.74 9.32
CA ALA A 27 -1.02 6.54 10.40
C ALA A 27 -1.80 7.83 10.74
N GLY A 28 -1.11 8.99 10.71
CA GLY A 28 -1.74 10.29 10.93
C GLY A 28 -2.45 10.90 9.71
N THR A 29 -2.37 10.29 8.52
CA THR A 29 -2.97 10.82 7.29
C THR A 29 -4.41 10.33 7.16
N PRO A 30 -5.43 11.22 7.19
CA PRO A 30 -6.84 10.78 7.16
C PRO A 30 -7.18 10.02 5.87
N PHE A 31 -7.95 8.94 5.97
CA PHE A 31 -8.41 8.17 4.80
C PHE A 31 -9.38 8.93 3.89
N THR A 32 -9.88 10.09 4.31
CA THR A 32 -10.60 11.04 3.45
C THR A 32 -9.67 11.85 2.53
N THR A 33 -8.35 11.69 2.65
CA THR A 33 -7.38 12.34 1.76
C THR A 33 -7.44 11.67 0.39
N GLU A 34 -7.43 12.45 -0.68
CA GLU A 34 -7.34 11.90 -2.04
C GLU A 34 -6.02 11.16 -2.24
N PRO A 35 -5.99 9.99 -2.93
CA PRO A 35 -4.78 9.17 -3.01
C PRO A 35 -3.57 9.91 -3.59
N TRP A 36 -3.76 10.69 -4.67
CA TRP A 36 -2.68 11.50 -5.26
C TRP A 36 -2.07 12.48 -4.24
N ARG A 37 -2.89 13.07 -3.36
CA ARG A 37 -2.41 13.98 -2.31
C ARG A 37 -1.72 13.24 -1.18
N ALA A 38 -2.23 12.05 -0.81
CA ALA A 38 -1.54 11.20 0.15
C ALA A 38 -0.16 10.77 -0.39
N ALA A 39 -0.06 10.49 -1.69
CA ALA A 39 1.19 10.17 -2.38
C ALA A 39 2.20 11.32 -2.29
N ASP A 40 1.78 12.56 -2.52
CA ASP A 40 2.63 13.75 -2.34
C ASP A 40 3.18 13.90 -0.91
N LEU A 41 2.39 13.52 0.10
CA LEU A 41 2.75 13.62 1.52
C LEU A 41 3.62 12.45 2.01
N LEU A 42 3.38 11.26 1.48
CA LEU A 42 3.92 10.00 1.99
C LEU A 42 5.07 9.46 1.14
N GLY A 43 5.22 9.96 -0.09
CA GLY A 43 6.15 9.47 -1.10
C GLY A 43 5.50 8.40 -1.97
N ASN A 44 5.76 8.45 -3.28
CA ASN A 44 5.23 7.53 -4.29
C ASN A 44 6.32 6.70 -4.98
N GLY A 45 7.51 6.65 -4.40
CA GLY A 45 8.65 5.84 -4.83
C GLY A 45 9.49 6.46 -5.96
N GLN A 46 9.21 7.69 -6.39
CA GLN A 46 10.02 8.39 -7.39
C GLN A 46 11.50 8.52 -7.02
N ARG A 47 11.84 8.43 -5.73
CA ARG A 47 13.23 8.50 -5.23
C ARG A 47 13.89 7.13 -5.09
N ILE A 48 13.21 6.04 -5.45
CA ILE A 48 13.71 4.65 -5.38
C ILE A 48 14.25 4.32 -3.98
N ARG A 49 13.46 4.64 -2.96
CA ARG A 49 13.83 4.51 -1.55
C ARG A 49 12.65 4.01 -0.74
N ALA A 50 12.90 3.09 0.19
CA ALA A 50 11.85 2.53 1.02
C ALA A 50 11.06 3.60 1.79
N ASP A 51 11.71 4.66 2.27
CA ASP A 51 11.05 5.77 2.99
C ASP A 51 10.21 6.69 2.09
N ASP A 52 10.38 6.57 0.77
CA ASP A 52 9.59 7.25 -0.26
C ASP A 52 8.55 6.32 -0.91
N THR A 53 8.56 5.01 -0.63
CA THR A 53 7.66 4.02 -1.28
C THR A 53 6.69 3.40 -0.27
N VAL A 54 7.22 2.90 0.84
CA VAL A 54 6.48 2.07 1.81
C VAL A 54 5.34 2.83 2.50
N PRO A 55 5.49 4.09 2.94
CA PRO A 55 4.44 4.78 3.69
C PRO A 55 3.12 4.91 2.91
N PHE A 56 3.18 5.33 1.64
CA PHE A 56 1.99 5.47 0.80
C PHE A 56 1.35 4.12 0.48
N ALA A 57 2.16 3.11 0.12
CA ALA A 57 1.65 1.78 -0.20
C ALA A 57 0.94 1.10 0.99
N LEU A 58 1.46 1.30 2.22
CA LEU A 58 0.79 0.81 3.42
C LEU A 58 -0.48 1.60 3.75
N TRP A 59 -0.48 2.92 3.51
CA TRP A 59 -1.63 3.76 3.73
C TRP A 59 -2.81 3.36 2.84
N THR A 60 -2.58 3.12 1.55
CA THR A 60 -3.63 2.66 0.63
C THR A 60 -4.12 1.26 0.99
N ALA A 61 -3.25 0.35 1.43
CA ALA A 61 -3.65 -0.96 1.94
C ALA A 61 -4.55 -0.84 3.18
N ALA A 62 -4.19 0.04 4.12
CA ALA A 62 -4.97 0.27 5.35
C ALA A 62 -6.32 0.95 5.07
N ARG A 63 -6.39 1.79 4.02
CA ARG A 63 -7.63 2.42 3.55
C ARG A 63 -8.62 1.41 2.97
N HIS A 64 -8.12 0.33 2.36
CA HIS A 64 -8.90 -0.68 1.64
C HIS A 64 -8.58 -2.12 2.08
N PRO A 65 -8.74 -2.47 3.38
CA PRO A 65 -8.23 -3.74 3.93
C PRO A 65 -8.94 -4.99 3.39
N GLY A 66 -10.12 -4.83 2.80
CA GLY A 66 -10.96 -5.90 2.27
C GLY A 66 -11.19 -5.86 0.76
N ASP A 67 -10.61 -4.88 0.06
CA ASP A 67 -10.92 -4.59 -1.34
C ASP A 67 -9.63 -4.38 -2.14
N LEU A 68 -9.17 -5.47 -2.76
CA LEU A 68 -7.94 -5.48 -3.55
C LEU A 68 -8.02 -4.56 -4.77
N GLU A 69 -9.18 -4.49 -5.43
CA GLU A 69 -9.34 -3.67 -6.62
C GLU A 69 -9.28 -2.18 -6.26
N ALA A 70 -10.06 -1.75 -5.26
CA ALA A 70 -10.03 -0.37 -4.80
C ALA A 70 -8.66 0.03 -4.25
N ALA A 71 -7.98 -0.87 -3.54
CA ALA A 71 -6.63 -0.63 -3.03
C ALA A 71 -5.62 -0.36 -4.15
N LEU A 72 -5.64 -1.18 -5.21
CA LEU A 72 -4.69 -1.04 -6.32
C LEU A 72 -4.99 0.19 -7.18
N TRP A 73 -6.26 0.52 -7.42
CA TRP A 73 -6.61 1.76 -8.13
C TRP A 73 -6.21 3.00 -7.33
N ALA A 74 -6.50 3.04 -6.03
CA ALA A 74 -6.07 4.14 -5.16
C ALA A 74 -4.54 4.29 -5.13
N THR A 75 -3.79 3.18 -5.11
CA THR A 75 -2.32 3.24 -5.20
C THR A 75 -1.86 3.77 -6.55
N ALA A 76 -2.44 3.31 -7.66
CA ALA A 76 -2.06 3.75 -9.00
C ALA A 76 -2.30 5.25 -9.24
N GLU A 77 -3.33 5.84 -8.63
CA GLU A 77 -3.59 7.28 -8.65
C GLU A 77 -2.46 8.12 -8.04
N GLY A 78 -1.61 7.52 -7.20
CA GLY A 78 -0.43 8.18 -6.62
C GLY A 78 0.74 8.38 -7.58
N PHE A 79 0.70 7.75 -8.76
CA PHE A 79 1.78 7.74 -9.76
C PHE A 79 3.15 7.33 -9.15
N GLY A 80 4.26 7.71 -9.81
CA GLY A 80 5.60 7.37 -9.36
C GLY A 80 5.99 5.94 -9.72
N ASP A 81 6.52 5.21 -8.74
CA ASP A 81 6.89 3.79 -8.83
C ASP A 81 5.64 2.93 -8.59
N VAL A 82 4.73 2.98 -9.58
CA VAL A 82 3.38 2.40 -9.48
C VAL A 82 3.44 0.90 -9.32
N ASP A 83 4.36 0.21 -10.01
CA ASP A 83 4.51 -1.24 -9.91
C ASP A 83 4.96 -1.65 -8.50
N THR A 84 5.98 -1.00 -7.93
CA THR A 84 6.45 -1.34 -6.58
C THR A 84 5.41 -1.02 -5.50
N THR A 85 4.78 0.15 -5.58
CA THR A 85 3.75 0.55 -4.61
C THR A 85 2.53 -0.37 -4.68
N CYS A 86 2.03 -0.69 -5.88
CA CYS A 86 0.93 -1.65 -6.07
C CYS A 86 1.31 -3.06 -5.61
N ALA A 87 2.54 -3.52 -5.84
CA ALA A 87 2.99 -4.82 -5.36
C ALA A 87 2.95 -4.92 -3.83
N ILE A 88 3.38 -3.88 -3.11
CA ILE A 88 3.32 -3.82 -1.65
C ILE A 88 1.86 -3.77 -1.18
N THR A 89 1.04 -2.84 -1.72
CA THR A 89 -0.37 -2.70 -1.36
C THR A 89 -1.13 -4.01 -1.59
N GLY A 90 -1.01 -4.58 -2.78
CA GLY A 90 -1.69 -5.83 -3.16
C GLY A 90 -1.21 -7.03 -2.35
N GLY A 91 0.08 -7.08 -1.98
CA GLY A 91 0.61 -8.12 -1.10
C GLY A 91 -0.02 -8.08 0.31
N VAL A 92 -0.18 -6.87 0.88
CA VAL A 92 -0.82 -6.70 2.20
C VAL A 92 -2.30 -7.05 2.16
N VAL A 93 -3.06 -6.48 1.21
CA VAL A 93 -4.50 -6.72 1.09
C VAL A 93 -4.78 -8.18 0.71
N GLY A 94 -4.01 -8.75 -0.21
CA GLY A 94 -4.12 -10.14 -0.63
C GLY A 94 -3.74 -11.14 0.46
N ALA A 95 -2.82 -10.82 1.36
CA ALA A 95 -2.52 -11.68 2.52
C ALA A 95 -3.71 -11.76 3.50
N ALA A 96 -4.49 -10.68 3.62
CA ALA A 96 -5.68 -10.63 4.46
C ALA A 96 -6.88 -11.32 3.81
N THR A 97 -7.12 -11.06 2.53
CA THR A 97 -8.35 -11.42 1.80
C THR A 97 -8.22 -12.65 0.91
N GLY A 98 -7.00 -13.07 0.57
CA GLY A 98 -6.74 -13.95 -0.57
C GLY A 98 -6.82 -13.20 -1.90
N THR A 99 -6.64 -13.90 -3.01
CA THR A 99 -6.68 -13.32 -4.37
C THR A 99 -7.94 -13.67 -5.16
N ALA A 100 -8.87 -14.43 -4.56
CA ALA A 100 -10.12 -14.84 -5.21
C ALA A 100 -11.05 -13.67 -5.54
N GLY A 101 -10.88 -12.53 -4.86
CA GLY A 101 -11.61 -11.29 -5.13
C GLY A 101 -11.02 -10.43 -6.25
N ALA A 102 -9.88 -10.79 -6.84
CA ALA A 102 -9.32 -10.05 -7.96
C ALA A 102 -10.21 -10.20 -9.21
N PRO A 103 -10.42 -9.12 -10.01
CA PRO A 103 -11.11 -9.21 -11.28
C PRO A 103 -10.53 -10.30 -12.18
N GLU A 104 -11.39 -11.16 -12.70
CA GLU A 104 -10.98 -12.30 -13.54
C GLU A 104 -10.19 -11.85 -14.78
N GLU A 105 -10.52 -10.66 -15.30
CA GLU A 105 -9.79 -10.05 -16.40
C GLU A 105 -8.32 -9.74 -16.06
N TRP A 106 -8.03 -9.27 -14.84
CA TRP A 106 -6.64 -9.05 -14.40
C TRP A 106 -5.87 -10.36 -14.36
N LEU A 107 -6.51 -11.43 -13.89
CA LEU A 107 -5.92 -12.77 -13.87
C LEU A 107 -5.71 -13.37 -15.26
N ARG A 108 -6.51 -12.98 -16.26
CA ARG A 108 -6.29 -13.37 -17.67
C ARG A 108 -5.21 -12.56 -18.36
N ARG A 109 -5.00 -11.30 -17.95
CA ARG A 109 -4.02 -10.38 -18.57
C ARG A 109 -2.63 -10.44 -17.93
N ARG A 110 -2.50 -10.99 -16.72
CA ARG A 110 -1.19 -11.20 -16.09
C ARG A 110 -0.39 -12.26 -16.84
N GLU A 111 0.93 -12.14 -16.80
CA GLU A 111 1.82 -13.20 -17.25
C GLU A 111 1.62 -14.48 -16.40
N PRO A 112 1.77 -15.67 -17.00
CA PRO A 112 1.73 -16.92 -16.25
C PRO A 112 2.78 -16.92 -15.13
N LEU A 113 2.37 -17.30 -13.92
CA LEU A 113 3.31 -17.63 -12.85
C LEU A 113 3.68 -19.09 -13.09
N GLY A 114 4.95 -19.36 -13.39
CA GLY A 114 5.45 -20.68 -13.74
C GLY A 114 5.23 -21.76 -12.68
#